data_AF-A0A9E7GUR4-F1
#
_entry.id   AF-A0A9E7GUR4-F1
#
_cell.length_a   1.000
_cell.length_b   1.000
_cell.length_c   1.000
_cell.angle_alpha   90.00
_cell.angle_beta   90.00
_cell.angle_gamma   90.00
#
_symmetry.space_group_name_H-M   'P 1'
#
loop_
_entity.id
_entity.type
_entity.pdbx_description
1 polymer ?
#
loop_
_entity_poly.entity_id
_entity_poly.type
_entity_poly.pdbx_seq_one_letter_code
_entity_poly.pdbx_strand_id
1 'polypeptide(L)'
;MALLLQLPSSSCCGPFSERSDRLAALSSPWIRVGGSLGRVATGSAAARKGITPRELVRISAMADQTVYKMNLNEYMVTLEKPLGIRFALSVDGRIFVHSLKKGGNAEKSRIVMVGDALKKASNVSSGGFIDIKDLRDAETMLKDIAGLFSLVLERPFSPYPIQQLHLSGVYHTLFNRGRVAFATWNRNVLATDLQPGSEGSGESGFTIFSPKFLKSEGWMLLANEGSVDSPVQSNRSILAKRTHEIVSIISEEESEDVEWAYGSFPLEEYIKALDRAKGELYYNHSLGMQYSKITEQIYVGSCIQTEKDVQTLSDVVGITAVLNFQSESERANWGINSESINDACCQNNILMVNYPIREVDSLDLRKKLPFCVGLLLRLLRKNFRIFVTCTTGFDRSPACVIAYLHWIQDTALHAAHNFVTGLHSCRPDRAAIVWATWDLIAMVENERHDGPPTHAVNFVWSNGCREGDEVFLVGDFTNNWKEPIKAVHKGGSKFEAELRLRHGKYNYKFIINGQWRHSPALPAESDECGNVNNVIRVGDIARIRPSPSHLQIKDPTVVKVIERPLTEDERFMLAFAARRIAFSVCPIKLAPK
;
A
#
# COMPACT_ATOMS: atom_id res chain seq x y z
N MET A 1 -6.96 28.38 47.33
CA MET A 1 -7.73 27.39 48.12
C MET A 1 -8.05 26.23 47.20
N ALA A 2 -7.24 25.17 47.07
CA ALA A 2 -6.64 24.23 48.05
C ALA A 2 -7.55 23.03 48.38
N LEU A 3 -7.19 21.86 47.83
CA LEU A 3 -7.07 20.50 48.43
C LEU A 3 -6.98 19.52 47.22
N LEU A 4 -5.89 18.86 46.81
CA LEU A 4 -4.74 18.19 47.45
C LEU A 4 -5.09 16.88 48.18
N LEU A 5 -4.25 15.86 47.92
CA LEU A 5 -4.03 14.54 48.57
C LEU A 5 -4.45 13.34 47.69
N GLN A 6 -3.67 12.26 47.48
CA GLN A 6 -2.26 11.96 47.75
C GLN A 6 -1.92 10.61 47.07
N LEU A 7 -0.70 10.47 46.55
CA LEU A 7 -0.07 9.19 46.22
C LEU A 7 0.25 8.40 47.50
N PRO A 8 0.58 7.10 47.37
CA PRO A 8 1.81 6.65 48.01
C PRO A 8 2.79 6.05 47.00
N SER A 9 4.03 6.49 47.17
CA SER A 9 5.26 5.96 46.62
C SER A 9 5.73 4.73 47.40
N SER A 10 6.30 3.75 46.70
CA SER A 10 7.42 2.97 47.23
C SER A 10 8.37 2.58 46.09
N SER A 11 9.56 3.17 46.16
CA SER A 11 10.76 2.98 45.36
C SER A 11 11.46 1.65 45.65
N CYS A 12 11.99 1.00 44.61
CA CYS A 12 13.24 0.25 44.66
C CYS A 12 13.98 0.43 43.32
N CYS A 13 15.23 0.91 43.38
CA CYS A 13 16.08 1.24 42.25
C CYS A 13 16.94 0.05 41.78
N GLY A 14 16.93 -0.18 40.46
CA GLY A 14 18.06 -0.54 39.56
C GLY A 14 18.68 -1.95 39.60
N PRO A 15 19.48 -2.35 38.58
CA PRO A 15 19.61 -1.83 37.22
C PRO A 15 19.30 -2.92 36.14
N PHE A 16 18.74 -2.51 34.99
CA PHE A 16 18.59 -3.38 33.81
C PHE A 16 19.81 -3.23 32.90
N SER A 17 20.54 -4.33 32.68
CA SER A 17 21.61 -4.41 31.69
C SER A 17 21.04 -4.70 30.31
N GLU A 18 21.45 -3.87 29.34
CA GLU A 18 21.27 -4.11 27.91
C GLU A 18 21.98 -5.40 27.47
N ARG A 19 21.27 -6.26 26.73
CA ARG A 19 21.86 -7.16 25.72
C ARG A 19 20.95 -7.22 24.50
N SER A 20 21.28 -6.37 23.53
CA SER A 20 20.81 -6.45 22.15
C SER A 20 21.94 -7.05 21.31
N ASP A 21 21.85 -8.35 21.02
CA ASP A 21 22.72 -9.00 20.05
C ASP A 21 22.15 -8.86 18.62
N ARG A 22 22.77 -7.93 17.89
CA ARG A 22 23.28 -8.00 16.51
C ARG A 22 22.59 -8.97 15.54
N LEU A 23 21.99 -8.41 14.49
CA LEU A 23 22.20 -8.87 13.11
C LEU A 23 22.62 -7.67 12.24
N ALA A 24 23.82 -7.80 11.69
CA ALA A 24 24.58 -6.77 11.02
C ALA A 24 24.12 -6.56 9.57
N ALA A 25 23.84 -5.32 9.19
CA ALA A 25 23.88 -4.87 7.80
C ALA A 25 25.26 -4.24 7.55
N LEU A 26 26.02 -4.85 6.66
CA LEU A 26 27.34 -4.41 6.20
C LEU A 26 27.18 -3.10 5.39
N SER A 27 27.57 -1.98 6.00
CA SER A 27 27.83 -0.73 5.30
C SER A 27 29.27 -0.73 4.77
N SER A 28 29.45 -0.64 3.45
CA SER A 28 30.74 -0.28 2.86
C SER A 28 30.99 1.24 3.04
N PRO A 29 32.19 1.68 3.45
CA PRO A 29 32.53 3.09 3.60
C PRO A 29 33.14 3.68 2.32
N TRP A 30 33.40 4.99 2.36
CA TRP A 30 34.20 5.82 1.44
C TRP A 30 33.44 6.58 0.34
N ILE A 31 32.94 7.79 0.67
CA ILE A 31 32.99 8.94 -0.25
C ILE A 31 33.56 10.14 0.50
N ARG A 32 34.67 10.65 -0.02
CA ARG A 32 35.45 11.77 0.49
C ARG A 32 34.97 13.03 -0.24
N VAL A 33 34.31 13.96 0.46
CA VAL A 33 33.87 15.23 -0.12
C VAL A 33 34.99 16.26 0.01
N GLY A 34 35.56 16.67 -1.12
CA GLY A 34 36.51 17.78 -1.21
C GLY A 34 35.76 19.10 -1.40
N GLY A 35 35.76 19.95 -0.38
CA GLY A 35 35.24 21.32 -0.45
C GLY A 35 36.36 22.30 -0.81
N SER A 36 36.16 23.06 -1.89
CA SER A 36 37.00 24.20 -2.29
C SER A 36 36.72 25.40 -1.39
N LEU A 37 37.73 25.86 -0.65
CA LEU A 37 37.68 27.07 0.19
C LEU A 37 38.25 28.26 -0.59
N GLY A 38 37.38 29.19 -0.99
CA GLY A 38 37.75 30.49 -1.52
C GLY A 38 38.35 31.39 -0.43
N ARG A 39 39.58 31.87 -0.66
CA ARG A 39 40.30 32.86 0.15
C ARG A 39 39.69 34.25 0.02
N VAL A 40 39.45 34.94 1.14
CA VAL A 40 39.43 36.42 1.22
C VAL A 40 40.15 36.87 2.50
N ALA A 41 40.78 38.04 2.39
CA ALA A 41 42.02 38.49 3.01
C ALA A 41 41.97 38.89 4.50
N THR A 42 43.16 38.80 5.11
CA THR A 42 43.55 39.29 6.43
C THR A 42 43.81 40.80 6.44
N GLY A 43 43.27 41.52 7.43
CA GLY A 43 43.62 42.90 7.77
C GLY A 43 43.75 43.06 9.28
N SER A 44 44.89 43.57 9.74
CA SER A 44 45.32 43.75 11.13
C SER A 44 44.91 45.11 11.71
N ALA A 45 44.49 45.17 12.98
CA ALA A 45 44.84 46.25 13.92
C ALA A 45 44.33 45.98 15.35
N ALA A 46 45.00 46.58 16.33
CA ALA A 46 45.12 46.14 17.72
C ALA A 46 44.16 46.79 18.76
N ALA A 47 43.97 46.02 19.85
CA ALA A 47 43.82 46.39 21.26
C ALA A 47 42.86 47.50 21.72
N ARG A 48 41.88 47.13 22.57
CA ARG A 48 41.61 47.78 23.88
C ARG A 48 40.68 46.94 24.77
N LYS A 49 40.97 46.98 26.08
CA LYS A 49 40.32 46.27 27.20
C LYS A 49 38.87 46.71 27.42
N GLY A 50 38.01 45.77 27.79
CA GLY A 50 36.68 46.04 28.38
C GLY A 50 35.95 44.74 28.72
N ILE A 51 35.83 44.44 30.01
CA ILE A 51 35.09 43.29 30.56
C ILE A 51 33.59 43.62 30.54
N THR A 52 32.78 42.84 29.83
CA THR A 52 31.30 42.81 29.93
C THR A 52 30.77 41.39 29.62
N PRO A 53 29.57 41.00 30.10
CA PRO A 53 29.25 39.62 30.46
C PRO A 53 28.86 38.76 29.25
N ARG A 54 29.04 37.43 29.39
CA ARG A 54 28.75 36.39 28.40
C ARG A 54 27.35 36.53 27.79
N GLU A 55 27.26 37.10 26.59
CA GLU A 55 26.13 36.89 25.69
C GLU A 55 26.23 35.49 25.07
N LEU A 56 25.18 34.72 25.27
CA LEU A 56 24.96 33.43 24.63
C LEU A 56 24.64 33.71 23.15
N VAL A 57 25.65 33.64 22.29
CA VAL A 57 25.46 33.69 20.83
C VAL A 57 24.63 32.48 20.42
N ARG A 58 23.32 32.68 20.25
CA ARG A 58 22.48 31.75 19.49
C ARG A 58 22.97 31.80 18.04
N ILE A 59 23.69 30.77 17.62
CA ILE A 59 23.90 30.49 16.21
C ILE A 59 22.53 30.10 15.66
N SER A 60 21.84 31.06 15.05
CA SER A 60 20.66 30.76 14.25
C SER A 60 21.16 30.18 12.93
N ALA A 61 21.16 28.85 12.83
CA ALA A 61 21.22 28.21 11.53
C ALA A 61 19.94 28.62 10.78
N MET A 62 20.06 29.59 9.86
CA MET A 62 19.07 29.80 8.83
C MET A 62 19.14 28.57 7.93
N ALA A 63 18.35 27.54 8.27
CA ALA A 63 18.03 26.51 7.31
C ALA A 63 17.18 27.18 6.24
N ASP A 64 17.78 27.52 5.10
CA ASP A 64 17.01 27.73 3.89
C ASP A 64 16.13 26.48 3.73
N GLN A 65 14.83 26.65 3.90
CA GLN A 65 13.81 25.62 3.65
C GLN A 65 13.67 25.38 2.14
N THR A 66 14.79 25.15 1.46
CA THR A 66 14.76 24.50 0.16
C THR A 66 14.44 23.04 0.45
N VAL A 67 13.17 22.67 0.23
CA VAL A 67 12.76 21.27 0.23
C VAL A 67 13.53 20.60 -0.90
N TYR A 68 14.63 19.93 -0.57
CA TYR A 68 15.40 19.13 -1.52
C TYR A 68 14.52 17.95 -1.95
N LYS A 69 13.90 18.06 -3.12
CA LYS A 69 13.14 16.98 -3.74
C LYS A 69 14.13 15.98 -4.32
N MET A 70 14.41 14.91 -3.58
CA MET A 70 15.29 13.84 -4.04
C MET A 70 14.45 12.78 -4.78
N ASN A 71 14.80 12.50 -6.04
CA ASN A 71 14.20 11.41 -6.80
C ASN A 71 15.06 10.15 -6.66
N LEU A 72 14.60 9.17 -5.88
CA LEU A 72 15.33 7.92 -5.66
C LEU A 72 15.38 7.00 -6.89
N ASN A 73 14.59 7.30 -7.93
CA ASN A 73 14.62 6.56 -9.18
C ASN A 73 15.66 7.12 -10.17
N GLU A 74 16.21 8.30 -9.91
CA GLU A 74 17.26 8.90 -10.73
C GLU A 74 18.64 8.45 -10.26
N TYR A 75 19.48 8.03 -11.20
CA TYR A 75 20.85 7.64 -10.94
C TYR A 75 21.78 8.09 -12.07
N MET A 76 23.07 8.22 -11.76
CA MET A 76 24.10 8.61 -12.72
C MET A 76 25.00 7.41 -13.04
N VAL A 77 25.34 7.24 -14.31
CA VAL A 77 26.31 6.25 -14.79
C VAL A 77 27.29 6.91 -15.75
N THR A 78 28.58 6.63 -15.59
CA THR A 78 29.62 7.10 -16.52
C THR A 78 30.09 5.93 -17.37
N LEU A 79 30.00 6.07 -18.68
CA LEU A 79 30.34 5.05 -19.67
C LEU A 79 31.33 5.63 -20.69
N GLU A 80 32.21 4.79 -21.23
CA GLU A 80 33.08 5.16 -22.35
C GLU A 80 32.36 4.94 -23.68
N LYS A 81 32.49 5.87 -24.62
CA LYS A 81 31.95 5.70 -25.98
C LYS A 81 32.76 4.64 -26.78
N PRO A 82 32.11 3.77 -27.57
CA PRO A 82 30.67 3.73 -27.84
C PRO A 82 29.87 3.23 -26.63
N LEU A 83 28.78 3.93 -26.26
CA LEU A 83 28.03 3.62 -25.03
C LEU A 83 27.42 2.21 -25.10
N GLY A 84 27.09 1.75 -26.30
CA GLY A 84 26.40 0.48 -26.52
C GLY A 84 24.92 0.54 -26.11
N ILE A 85 24.30 1.72 -26.22
CA ILE A 85 22.89 1.95 -25.92
C ILE A 85 22.17 2.35 -27.21
N ARG A 86 21.00 1.78 -27.42
CA ARG A 86 20.01 2.25 -28.40
C ARG A 86 18.89 2.93 -27.64
N PHE A 87 18.65 4.20 -27.95
CA PHE A 87 17.57 4.96 -27.36
C PHE A 87 16.35 4.96 -28.28
N ALA A 88 15.16 5.03 -27.70
CA ALA A 88 13.91 5.25 -28.42
C ALA A 88 13.20 6.49 -27.87
N LEU A 89 12.46 7.14 -28.75
CA LEU A 89 11.58 8.26 -28.45
C LEU A 89 10.13 7.78 -28.43
N SER A 90 9.41 8.07 -27.35
CA SER A 90 7.97 7.81 -27.24
C SER A 90 7.12 9.03 -27.58
N VAL A 91 5.86 8.79 -27.96
CA VAL A 91 4.82 9.82 -28.21
C VAL A 91 4.65 10.83 -27.07
N ASP A 92 4.97 10.48 -25.83
CA ASP A 92 4.84 11.36 -24.67
C ASP A 92 6.04 12.28 -24.44
N GLY A 93 7.04 12.33 -25.33
CA GLY A 93 8.20 13.20 -25.14
C GLY A 93 9.45 12.50 -24.61
N ARG A 94 9.35 11.24 -24.17
CA ARG A 94 10.42 10.63 -23.38
C ARG A 94 11.43 9.90 -24.26
N ILE A 95 12.70 10.10 -23.95
CA ILE A 95 13.79 9.32 -24.50
C ILE A 95 14.15 8.25 -23.48
N PHE A 96 14.14 6.99 -23.89
CA PHE A 96 14.41 5.87 -22.99
C PHE A 96 15.31 4.82 -23.64
N VAL A 97 15.97 4.03 -22.81
CA VAL A 97 16.80 2.91 -23.24
C VAL A 97 15.91 1.84 -23.86
N HIS A 98 16.01 1.67 -25.18
CA HIS A 98 15.26 0.67 -25.92
C HIS A 98 15.93 -0.70 -25.85
N SER A 99 17.24 -0.74 -26.08
CA SER A 99 18.02 -1.98 -26.05
C SER A 99 19.51 -1.69 -25.83
N LEU A 100 20.23 -2.72 -25.39
CA LEU A 100 21.66 -2.66 -25.12
C LEU A 100 22.43 -3.55 -26.09
N LYS A 101 23.59 -3.10 -26.55
CA LYS A 101 24.49 -3.87 -27.41
C LYS A 101 25.10 -5.00 -26.60
N LYS A 102 25.00 -6.23 -27.10
CA LYS A 102 25.60 -7.40 -26.46
C LYS A 102 27.13 -7.25 -26.41
N GLY A 103 27.72 -7.41 -25.22
CA GLY A 103 29.14 -7.15 -24.93
C GLY A 103 29.52 -5.66 -24.87
N GLY A 104 28.57 -4.73 -25.00
CA GLY A 104 28.79 -3.29 -24.97
C GLY A 104 29.07 -2.73 -23.58
N ASN A 105 29.53 -1.47 -23.51
CA ASN A 105 29.91 -0.82 -22.25
C ASN A 105 28.73 -0.64 -21.29
N ALA A 106 27.56 -0.27 -21.80
CA ALA A 106 26.34 -0.18 -21.01
C ALA A 106 25.88 -1.52 -20.44
N GLU A 107 25.91 -2.62 -21.22
CA GLU A 107 25.56 -3.95 -20.70
C GLU A 107 26.56 -4.42 -19.64
N LYS A 108 27.87 -4.23 -19.88
CA LYS A 108 28.93 -4.56 -18.91
C LYS A 108 28.79 -3.82 -17.59
N SER A 109 28.23 -2.61 -17.60
CA SER A 109 27.98 -1.83 -16.38
C SER A 109 26.99 -2.52 -15.43
N ARG A 110 26.04 -3.33 -15.96
CA ARG A 110 24.92 -3.96 -15.23
C ARG A 110 24.01 -2.99 -14.47
N ILE A 111 24.18 -1.68 -14.67
CA ILE A 111 23.40 -0.63 -14.00
C ILE A 111 22.29 -0.11 -14.92
N VAL A 112 22.59 0.04 -16.21
CA VAL A 112 21.65 0.52 -17.23
C VAL A 112 20.65 -0.58 -17.59
N MET A 113 19.36 -0.26 -17.56
CA MET A 113 18.28 -1.19 -17.85
C MET A 113 17.43 -0.69 -19.02
N VAL A 114 16.84 -1.63 -19.75
CA VAL A 114 15.84 -1.32 -20.77
C VAL A 114 14.61 -0.71 -20.11
N GLY A 115 14.17 0.43 -20.63
CA GLY A 115 13.07 1.25 -20.10
C GLY A 115 13.52 2.47 -19.29
N ASP A 116 14.79 2.56 -18.88
CA ASP A 116 15.29 3.72 -18.14
C ASP A 116 15.23 4.98 -19.02
N ALA A 117 14.66 6.07 -18.48
CA ALA A 117 14.48 7.34 -19.21
C ALA A 117 15.73 8.21 -19.10
N LEU A 118 16.24 8.70 -20.24
CA LEU A 118 17.36 9.62 -20.30
C LEU A 118 16.91 11.04 -19.93
N LYS A 119 17.49 11.61 -18.87
CA LYS A 119 17.16 12.95 -18.38
C LYS A 119 18.24 13.97 -18.71
N LYS A 120 19.48 13.62 -18.39
CA LYS A 120 20.62 14.52 -18.55
C LYS A 120 21.82 13.77 -19.05
N ALA A 121 22.70 14.46 -19.73
CA ALA A 121 23.94 13.88 -20.20
C ALA A 121 25.08 14.92 -20.10
N SER A 122 26.30 14.46 -19.88
CA SER A 122 27.47 15.32 -19.76
C SER A 122 28.72 14.64 -20.30
N ASN A 123 29.47 15.36 -21.12
CA ASN A 123 30.84 14.98 -21.42
C ASN A 123 31.73 15.44 -20.26
N VAL A 124 32.52 14.53 -19.69
CA VAL A 124 33.41 14.83 -18.54
C VAL A 124 34.36 15.99 -18.83
N SER A 125 34.70 16.23 -20.10
CA SER A 125 35.53 17.36 -20.53
C SER A 125 34.81 18.72 -20.56
N SER A 126 33.48 18.75 -20.64
CA SER A 126 32.66 19.98 -20.77
C SER A 126 32.14 20.55 -19.43
N GLY A 127 32.24 19.79 -18.34
CA GLY A 127 31.96 20.25 -16.97
C GLY A 127 30.49 20.53 -16.61
N GLY A 128 29.56 20.46 -17.57
CA GLY A 128 28.12 20.74 -17.35
C GLY A 128 27.20 19.61 -17.83
N PHE A 129 26.09 19.40 -17.12
CA PHE A 129 25.00 18.53 -17.58
C PHE A 129 24.07 19.30 -18.52
N ILE A 130 23.74 18.68 -19.65
CA ILE A 130 22.73 19.15 -20.60
C ILE A 130 21.46 18.36 -20.31
N ASP A 131 20.35 19.08 -20.12
CA ASP A 131 19.03 18.45 -20.03
C ASP A 131 18.63 17.96 -21.43
N ILE A 132 18.32 16.67 -21.53
CA ILE A 132 17.89 16.04 -22.78
C ILE A 132 16.37 16.18 -22.87
N LYS A 133 15.89 17.09 -23.74
CA LYS A 133 14.47 17.37 -23.91
C LYS A 133 13.91 16.80 -25.19
N ASP A 134 14.73 16.72 -26.23
CA ASP A 134 14.31 16.22 -27.52
C ASP A 134 15.35 15.28 -28.17
N LEU A 135 14.96 14.71 -29.31
CA LEU A 135 15.77 13.76 -30.04
C LEU A 135 17.13 14.33 -30.47
N ARG A 136 17.23 15.65 -30.69
CA ARG A 136 18.46 16.27 -31.16
C ARG A 136 19.45 16.46 -30.05
N ASP A 137 18.99 16.81 -28.85
CA ASP A 137 19.84 16.82 -27.67
C ASP A 137 20.52 15.44 -27.51
N ALA A 138 19.74 14.37 -27.69
CA ALA A 138 20.25 13.01 -27.68
C ALA A 138 21.14 12.68 -28.88
N GLU A 139 20.80 13.06 -30.11
CA GLU A 139 21.67 12.82 -31.28
C GLU A 139 22.99 13.58 -31.19
N THR A 140 22.98 14.82 -30.69
CA THR A 140 24.17 15.65 -30.49
C THR A 140 25.06 15.00 -29.43
N MET A 141 24.45 14.53 -28.34
CA MET A 141 25.11 13.73 -27.32
C MET A 141 25.76 12.47 -27.90
N LEU A 142 25.12 11.76 -28.84
CA LEU A 142 25.67 10.57 -29.48
C LEU A 142 26.79 10.90 -30.48
N LYS A 143 26.68 11.98 -31.26
CA LYS A 143 27.65 12.44 -32.27
C LYS A 143 28.93 13.09 -31.68
N ASP A 144 28.90 13.45 -30.40
CA ASP A 144 30.01 14.08 -29.68
C ASP A 144 31.28 13.20 -29.62
N ILE A 145 32.45 13.85 -29.45
CA ILE A 145 33.80 13.23 -29.50
C ILE A 145 33.91 12.01 -28.55
N ALA A 146 34.67 10.98 -28.96
CA ALA A 146 34.96 9.80 -28.18
C ALA A 146 35.57 10.14 -26.80
N GLY A 147 35.07 9.50 -25.74
CA GLY A 147 35.52 9.73 -24.36
C GLY A 147 34.53 9.21 -23.30
N LEU A 148 34.75 9.60 -22.05
CA LEU A 148 33.88 9.28 -20.92
C LEU A 148 32.65 10.20 -20.89
N PHE A 149 31.47 9.60 -20.80
CA PHE A 149 30.18 10.27 -20.82
C PHE A 149 29.34 9.88 -19.61
N SER A 150 28.85 10.86 -18.87
CA SER A 150 27.97 10.67 -17.73
C SER A 150 26.51 10.85 -18.14
N LEU A 151 25.70 9.84 -17.89
CA LEU A 151 24.26 9.82 -18.16
C LEU A 151 23.50 9.85 -16.84
N VAL A 152 22.47 10.69 -16.75
CA VAL A 152 21.47 10.65 -15.68
C VAL A 152 20.23 9.98 -16.22
N LEU A 153 19.91 8.82 -15.66
CA LEU A 153 18.81 7.95 -16.06
C LEU A 153 17.78 7.87 -14.93
N GLU A 154 16.49 7.86 -15.28
CA GLU A 154 15.39 7.64 -14.34
C GLU A 154 14.75 6.28 -14.59
N ARG A 155 14.72 5.43 -13.56
CA ARG A 155 14.10 4.11 -13.65
C ARG A 155 12.57 4.21 -13.65
N PRO A 156 11.85 3.59 -14.60
CA PRO A 156 10.41 3.60 -14.60
C PRO A 156 9.83 2.85 -13.39
N PHE A 157 8.63 3.24 -12.98
CA PHE A 157 7.90 2.53 -11.94
C PHE A 157 7.52 1.12 -12.39
N SER A 158 7.66 0.15 -11.48
CA SER A 158 7.23 -1.23 -11.70
C SER A 158 5.70 -1.36 -11.53
N PRO A 159 5.01 -2.16 -12.36
CA PRO A 159 5.54 -2.98 -13.46
C PRO A 159 5.73 -2.18 -14.77
N TYR A 160 6.89 -2.31 -15.41
CA TYR A 160 7.20 -1.75 -16.72
C TYR A 160 7.31 -2.87 -17.76
N PRO A 161 6.57 -2.85 -18.89
CA PRO A 161 6.43 -3.99 -19.80
C PRO A 161 7.65 -4.17 -20.72
N ILE A 162 8.83 -4.45 -20.13
CA ILE A 162 10.10 -4.61 -20.84
C ILE A 162 9.99 -5.64 -21.97
N GLN A 163 9.28 -6.75 -21.73
CA GLN A 163 9.05 -7.82 -22.69
C GLN A 163 8.39 -7.37 -24.01
N GLN A 164 7.71 -6.23 -24.00
CA GLN A 164 7.03 -5.69 -25.18
C GLN A 164 7.95 -4.82 -26.06
N LEU A 165 9.10 -4.37 -25.55
CA LEU A 165 10.00 -3.45 -26.25
C LEU A 165 10.83 -4.10 -27.37
N HIS A 166 10.90 -5.43 -27.42
CA HIS A 166 11.63 -6.18 -28.47
C HIS A 166 10.67 -6.89 -29.45
N LEU A 167 9.35 -6.69 -29.27
CA LEU A 167 8.35 -7.21 -30.19
C LEU A 167 8.23 -6.28 -31.42
N SER A 168 8.78 -6.76 -32.54
CA SER A 168 8.65 -6.27 -33.92
C SER A 168 9.62 -5.17 -34.37
N GLY A 169 10.62 -5.56 -35.18
CA GLY A 169 11.57 -4.67 -35.86
C GLY A 169 10.96 -3.81 -36.98
N VAL A 170 9.74 -3.31 -36.82
CA VAL A 170 9.01 -2.52 -37.84
C VAL A 170 8.29 -1.33 -37.19
N TYR A 171 9.01 -0.56 -36.36
CA TYR A 171 8.42 0.53 -35.57
C TYR A 171 7.99 1.75 -36.40
N HIS A 172 8.79 2.14 -37.40
CA HIS A 172 8.46 3.26 -38.29
C HIS A 172 7.20 3.03 -39.12
N THR A 173 6.90 1.76 -39.45
CA THR A 173 5.72 1.39 -40.24
C THR A 173 4.48 1.25 -39.38
N LEU A 174 4.61 1.02 -38.06
CA LEU A 174 3.47 0.86 -37.14
C LEU A 174 2.81 2.19 -36.77
N PHE A 175 3.58 3.23 -36.47
CA PHE A 175 3.01 4.55 -36.16
C PHE A 175 2.31 5.19 -37.37
N ASN A 176 2.87 4.99 -38.57
CA ASN A 176 2.36 5.56 -39.81
C ASN A 176 1.31 4.67 -40.54
N ARG A 177 0.81 3.58 -39.95
CA ARG A 177 -0.18 2.70 -40.60
C ARG A 177 -1.46 3.47 -40.98
N GLY A 178 -1.48 4.01 -42.20
CA GLY A 178 -2.64 4.68 -42.81
C GLY A 178 -2.82 6.16 -42.44
N ARG A 179 -1.88 6.80 -41.72
CA ARG A 179 -1.99 8.24 -41.40
C ARG A 179 -1.46 9.10 -42.56
N VAL A 180 -2.25 10.10 -42.96
CA VAL A 180 -1.92 11.07 -44.04
C VAL A 180 -1.08 12.21 -43.45
N ALA A 181 -0.39 12.97 -44.31
CA ALA A 181 0.38 14.15 -43.87
C ALA A 181 -0.48 15.09 -43.00
N PHE A 182 0.09 15.55 -41.88
CA PHE A 182 -0.57 16.46 -40.96
C PHE A 182 -0.20 17.90 -41.31
N ALA A 183 -1.22 18.74 -41.52
CA ALA A 183 -1.06 20.16 -41.78
C ALA A 183 -1.57 20.97 -40.58
N THR A 184 -0.74 21.87 -40.06
CA THR A 184 -1.12 22.75 -38.94
C THR A 184 -0.56 24.15 -39.12
N TRP A 185 -1.28 25.12 -38.56
CA TRP A 185 -0.83 26.51 -38.41
C TRP A 185 -0.31 26.78 -36.98
N ASN A 186 -0.36 25.78 -36.09
CA ASN A 186 0.15 25.92 -34.74
C ASN A 186 1.67 25.70 -34.70
N ARG A 187 2.42 26.79 -34.49
CA ARG A 187 3.89 26.79 -34.41
C ARG A 187 4.46 26.01 -33.22
N ASN A 188 3.66 25.80 -32.18
CA ASN A 188 4.10 25.10 -30.97
C ASN A 188 4.30 23.61 -31.20
N VAL A 189 3.69 23.06 -32.26
CA VAL A 189 3.69 21.65 -32.60
C VAL A 189 4.99 21.20 -33.30
N LEU A 190 5.79 22.14 -33.82
CA LEU A 190 7.04 21.88 -34.54
C LEU A 190 8.25 21.67 -33.62
N ALA A 191 9.15 20.75 -34.00
CA ALA A 191 10.50 20.66 -33.42
C ALA A 191 11.23 22.01 -33.50
N THR A 192 12.12 22.27 -32.53
CA THR A 192 12.68 23.62 -32.32
C THR A 192 13.57 24.10 -33.47
N ASP A 193 14.09 23.22 -34.33
CA ASP A 193 14.84 23.51 -35.55
C ASP A 193 13.99 23.68 -36.81
N LEU A 194 12.70 23.35 -36.78
CA LEU A 194 11.76 23.71 -37.84
C LEU A 194 11.01 25.02 -37.54
N GLN A 195 11.39 25.73 -36.49
CA GLN A 195 10.82 27.04 -36.18
C GLN A 195 11.12 28.01 -37.34
N PRO A 196 10.16 28.84 -37.75
CA PRO A 196 10.37 29.81 -38.82
C PRO A 196 11.51 30.77 -38.46
N GLY A 197 12.43 31.00 -39.40
CA GLY A 197 13.60 31.86 -39.22
C GLY A 197 13.29 33.37 -39.08
N SER A 198 12.02 33.78 -39.09
CA SER A 198 11.62 35.17 -38.84
C SER A 198 10.30 35.27 -38.07
N GLU A 199 10.24 36.20 -37.11
CA GLU A 199 9.03 36.65 -36.43
C GLU A 199 8.15 37.53 -37.35
N GLY A 200 8.00 37.13 -38.62
CA GLY A 200 7.06 37.79 -39.52
C GLY A 200 5.62 37.49 -39.09
N SER A 201 4.78 38.53 -39.05
CA SER A 201 3.39 38.56 -38.56
C SER A 201 2.37 37.74 -39.39
N GLY A 202 2.82 36.75 -40.15
CA GLY A 202 1.96 35.88 -40.96
C GLY A 202 1.86 34.49 -40.35
N GLU A 203 0.64 33.96 -40.27
CA GLU A 203 0.36 32.57 -39.88
C GLU A 203 0.89 31.60 -40.96
N SER A 204 2.19 31.32 -40.92
CA SER A 204 2.82 30.30 -41.76
C SER A 204 2.32 28.92 -41.36
N GLY A 205 1.59 28.24 -42.26
CA GLY A 205 1.20 26.84 -42.10
C GLY A 205 2.31 25.88 -42.56
N PHE A 206 2.40 24.71 -41.93
CA PHE A 206 3.40 23.69 -42.23
C PHE A 206 2.71 22.35 -42.50
N THR A 207 3.24 21.56 -43.44
CA THR A 207 2.80 20.18 -43.70
C THR A 207 3.92 19.22 -43.38
N ILE A 208 3.66 18.23 -42.54
CA ILE A 208 4.68 17.30 -42.04
C ILE A 208 4.29 15.88 -42.43
N PHE A 209 5.21 15.22 -43.14
CA PHE A 209 5.05 13.83 -43.57
C PHE A 209 5.69 12.82 -42.60
N SER A 210 6.58 13.28 -41.71
CA SER A 210 7.27 12.41 -40.76
C SER A 210 7.09 12.92 -39.33
N PRO A 211 6.42 12.14 -38.46
CA PRO A 211 6.08 12.57 -37.10
C PRO A 211 7.32 12.76 -36.22
N LYS A 212 8.49 12.22 -36.60
CA LYS A 212 9.76 12.42 -35.87
C LYS A 212 10.18 13.89 -35.69
N PHE A 213 9.59 14.81 -36.46
CA PHE A 213 9.89 16.23 -36.42
C PHE A 213 8.88 17.08 -35.63
N LEU A 214 7.96 16.43 -34.91
CA LEU A 214 7.00 17.11 -34.04
C LEU A 214 7.55 17.21 -32.61
N LYS A 215 7.06 18.17 -31.83
CA LYS A 215 7.20 18.15 -30.37
C LYS A 215 6.18 17.18 -29.74
N SER A 216 6.33 16.91 -28.45
CA SER A 216 5.40 16.08 -27.66
C SER A 216 3.93 16.51 -27.82
N GLU A 217 3.67 17.81 -27.87
CA GLU A 217 2.34 18.38 -28.12
C GLU A 217 1.75 17.93 -29.47
N GLY A 218 2.60 17.86 -30.51
CA GLY A 218 2.22 17.36 -31.83
C GLY A 218 1.93 15.87 -31.87
N TRP A 219 2.74 15.07 -31.17
CA TRP A 219 2.52 13.64 -31.06
C TRP A 219 1.21 13.32 -30.33
N MET A 220 0.89 14.06 -29.27
CA MET A 220 -0.35 13.94 -28.52
C MET A 220 -1.58 14.30 -29.39
N LEU A 221 -1.48 15.33 -30.23
CA LEU A 221 -2.53 15.68 -31.19
C LEU A 221 -2.75 14.56 -32.23
N LEU A 222 -1.67 14.05 -32.84
CA LEU A 222 -1.75 12.93 -33.79
C LEU A 222 -2.28 11.64 -33.15
N ALA A 223 -2.00 11.41 -31.87
CA ALA A 223 -2.50 10.25 -31.14
C ALA A 223 -4.02 10.33 -30.88
N ASN A 224 -4.54 11.55 -30.68
CA ASN A 224 -5.95 11.80 -30.34
C ASN A 224 -6.88 11.88 -31.56
N GLU A 225 -6.40 12.20 -32.76
CA GLU A 225 -7.24 12.28 -33.99
C GLU A 225 -7.86 10.93 -34.43
N GLY A 226 -7.46 9.80 -33.81
CA GLY A 226 -8.01 8.47 -34.09
C GLY A 226 -9.12 7.99 -33.14
N SER A 227 -9.45 8.73 -32.09
CA SER A 227 -10.52 8.34 -31.15
C SER A 227 -11.80 9.13 -31.40
N VAL A 228 -12.60 8.69 -32.37
CA VAL A 228 -13.99 9.13 -32.46
C VAL A 228 -14.71 8.63 -31.20
N ASP A 229 -15.33 9.56 -30.49
CA ASP A 229 -16.04 9.38 -29.22
C ASP A 229 -17.00 8.19 -29.21
N SER A 230 -16.86 7.35 -28.19
CA SER A 230 -17.95 6.50 -27.68
C SER A 230 -17.81 6.38 -26.17
N PRO A 231 -18.74 6.95 -25.38
CA PRO A 231 -18.62 7.00 -23.92
C PRO A 231 -19.19 5.72 -23.29
N VAL A 232 -18.74 4.54 -23.70
CA VAL A 232 -19.04 3.28 -23.02
C VAL A 232 -17.90 2.29 -23.25
N GLN A 233 -16.95 2.22 -22.33
CA GLN A 233 -16.25 0.99 -21.90
C GLN A 233 -15.19 1.33 -20.85
N SER A 234 -15.67 1.48 -19.62
CA SER A 234 -14.90 1.08 -18.45
C SER A 234 -14.81 -0.46 -18.44
N ASN A 235 -13.69 -0.97 -17.93
CA ASN A 235 -13.38 -2.39 -17.69
C ASN A 235 -12.85 -3.21 -18.87
N ARG A 236 -11.54 -3.06 -19.10
CA ARG A 236 -10.58 -4.18 -19.21
C ARG A 236 -9.15 -3.62 -19.19
N SER A 237 -8.36 -4.04 -18.21
CA SER A 237 -6.88 -4.05 -18.21
C SER A 237 -6.19 -3.13 -19.22
N ILE A 238 -6.02 -1.86 -18.85
CA ILE A 238 -5.27 -0.85 -19.62
C ILE A 238 -3.75 -1.05 -19.49
N LEU A 239 -3.29 -2.08 -18.75
CA LEU A 239 -1.88 -2.48 -18.71
C LEU A 239 -1.33 -2.88 -20.10
N ALA A 240 -2.23 -3.09 -21.08
CA ALA A 240 -1.95 -3.41 -22.47
C ALA A 240 -2.31 -2.28 -23.47
N LYS A 241 -2.62 -1.06 -23.02
CA LYS A 241 -2.71 0.09 -23.94
C LYS A 241 -1.29 0.54 -24.28
N ARG A 242 -0.73 -0.17 -25.28
CA ARG A 242 0.42 0.13 -26.12
C ARG A 242 1.64 0.62 -25.33
N THR A 243 2.70 -0.19 -25.26
CA THR A 243 4.06 0.35 -25.18
C THR A 243 4.12 1.62 -26.00
N HIS A 244 4.29 2.74 -25.30
CA HIS A 244 4.31 4.10 -25.80
C HIS A 244 4.77 4.10 -27.25
N GLU A 245 3.85 4.40 -28.16
CA GLU A 245 4.06 4.32 -29.60
C GLU A 245 5.45 4.90 -29.95
N ILE A 246 6.37 4.03 -30.36
CA ILE A 246 7.76 4.42 -30.59
C ILE A 246 7.79 5.26 -31.85
N VAL A 247 8.23 6.51 -31.72
CA VAL A 247 8.29 7.49 -32.81
C VAL A 247 9.56 7.27 -33.63
N SER A 248 10.70 7.16 -32.95
CA SER A 248 12.01 6.96 -33.58
C SER A 248 12.98 6.22 -32.66
N ILE A 249 14.04 5.70 -33.26
CA ILE A 249 15.15 5.00 -32.59
C ILE A 249 16.45 5.66 -33.05
N ILE A 250 17.37 5.85 -32.12
CA ILE A 250 18.71 6.40 -32.36
C ILE A 250 19.78 5.56 -31.66
N SER A 251 20.95 5.42 -32.30
CA SER A 251 22.12 4.72 -31.75
C SER A 251 23.41 5.31 -32.32
N GLU A 252 24.54 5.13 -31.62
CA GLU A 252 25.87 5.58 -32.07
C GLU A 252 26.40 4.80 -33.29
N GLU A 253 26.00 3.54 -33.45
CA GLU A 253 26.44 2.67 -34.54
C GLU A 253 25.20 2.15 -35.32
N GLU A 254 25.23 2.31 -36.64
CA GLU A 254 24.19 1.82 -37.59
C GLU A 254 24.62 0.52 -38.30
N SER A 255 25.58 -0.23 -37.74
CA SER A 255 25.98 -1.52 -38.32
C SER A 255 24.85 -2.55 -38.22
N GLU A 256 24.49 -3.18 -39.34
CA GLU A 256 23.42 -4.18 -39.44
C GLU A 256 23.74 -5.48 -38.68
N ASP A 257 25.00 -5.74 -38.34
CA ASP A 257 25.47 -6.97 -37.67
C ASP A 257 25.47 -6.90 -36.13
N VAL A 258 24.83 -5.89 -35.53
CA VAL A 258 24.83 -5.71 -34.06
C VAL A 258 23.67 -6.45 -33.39
N GLU A 259 23.99 -7.42 -32.52
CA GLU A 259 23.00 -8.06 -31.64
C GLU A 259 22.57 -7.12 -30.48
N TRP A 260 21.28 -6.76 -30.47
CA TRP A 260 20.66 -5.94 -29.42
C TRP A 260 19.83 -6.80 -28.46
N ALA A 261 20.04 -6.63 -27.16
CA ALA A 261 19.40 -7.42 -26.10
C ALA A 261 18.87 -6.54 -24.96
N TYR A 262 18.28 -7.19 -23.95
CA TYR A 262 17.81 -6.56 -22.70
C TYR A 262 18.92 -6.34 -21.66
N GLY A 263 20.18 -6.56 -22.05
CA GLY A 263 21.31 -6.59 -21.14
C GLY A 263 21.21 -7.72 -20.12
N SER A 264 21.65 -7.45 -18.89
CA SER A 264 21.59 -8.40 -17.77
C SER A 264 20.22 -8.50 -17.09
N PHE A 265 19.15 -7.97 -17.68
CA PHE A 265 17.81 -8.05 -17.08
C PHE A 265 17.24 -9.47 -17.17
N PRO A 266 16.85 -10.10 -16.04
CA PRO A 266 16.31 -11.46 -16.04
C PRO A 266 14.85 -11.47 -16.52
N LEU A 267 14.65 -11.32 -17.84
CA LEU A 267 13.33 -11.15 -18.44
C LEU A 267 12.37 -12.31 -18.13
N GLU A 268 12.86 -13.56 -18.17
CA GLU A 268 12.04 -14.73 -17.87
C GLU A 268 11.55 -14.73 -16.42
N GLU A 269 12.41 -14.36 -15.48
CA GLU A 269 12.05 -14.25 -14.07
C GLU A 269 11.05 -13.10 -13.86
N TYR A 270 11.26 -11.97 -14.54
CA TYR A 270 10.34 -10.84 -14.53
C TYR A 270 8.94 -11.22 -15.03
N ILE A 271 8.85 -11.93 -16.17
CA ILE A 271 7.58 -12.42 -16.70
C ILE A 271 6.92 -13.40 -15.72
N LYS A 272 7.69 -14.33 -15.14
CA LYS A 272 7.18 -15.25 -14.10
C LYS A 272 6.72 -14.48 -12.86
N ALA A 273 7.41 -13.41 -12.46
CA ALA A 273 7.01 -12.56 -11.34
C ALA A 273 5.71 -11.80 -11.65
N LEU A 274 5.56 -11.25 -12.86
CA LEU A 274 4.30 -10.64 -13.31
C LEU A 274 3.15 -11.64 -13.30
N ASP A 275 3.38 -12.89 -13.70
CA ASP A 275 2.35 -13.93 -13.67
C ASP A 275 1.95 -14.31 -12.23
N ARG A 276 2.94 -14.44 -11.32
CA ARG A 276 2.67 -14.62 -9.87
C ARG A 276 1.90 -13.43 -9.29
N ALA A 277 2.19 -12.21 -9.72
CA ALA A 277 1.57 -10.97 -9.26
C ALA A 277 0.25 -10.63 -9.96
N LYS A 278 -0.18 -11.39 -10.99
CA LYS A 278 -1.34 -11.08 -11.84
C LYS A 278 -2.68 -10.93 -11.09
N GLY A 279 -2.75 -11.41 -9.85
CA GLY A 279 -3.90 -11.20 -8.97
C GLY A 279 -3.68 -10.15 -7.88
N GLU A 280 -2.46 -9.68 -7.64
CA GLU A 280 -2.16 -8.71 -6.58
C GLU A 280 -2.73 -7.34 -6.93
N LEU A 281 -3.32 -6.70 -5.91
CA LEU A 281 -3.88 -5.36 -6.05
C LEU A 281 -2.78 -4.36 -5.73
N TYR A 282 -2.46 -3.51 -6.71
CA TYR A 282 -1.49 -2.44 -6.53
C TYR A 282 -2.20 -1.09 -6.41
N TYR A 283 -1.91 -0.37 -5.34
CA TYR A 283 -2.44 0.98 -5.15
C TYR A 283 -1.49 1.99 -5.80
N ASN A 284 -1.99 2.76 -6.76
CA ASN A 284 -1.24 3.83 -7.39
C ASN A 284 -1.87 5.18 -7.03
N HIS A 285 -1.26 5.87 -6.06
CA HIS A 285 -1.73 7.17 -5.57
C HIS A 285 -1.80 8.24 -6.66
N SER A 286 -0.92 8.19 -7.67
CA SER A 286 -0.87 9.19 -8.76
C SER A 286 -2.08 9.16 -9.70
N LEU A 287 -2.85 8.07 -9.71
CA LEU A 287 -4.08 7.96 -10.51
C LEU A 287 -5.26 8.73 -9.89
N GLY A 288 -5.05 9.38 -8.74
CA GLY A 288 -6.09 10.09 -8.01
C GLY A 288 -7.03 9.16 -7.25
N MET A 289 -8.09 9.72 -6.70
CA MET A 289 -9.11 9.00 -5.95
C MET A 289 -9.92 8.07 -6.88
N GLN A 290 -9.97 6.78 -6.54
CA GLN A 290 -10.77 5.78 -7.23
C GLN A 290 -11.90 5.29 -6.33
N TYR A 291 -13.10 5.14 -6.89
CA TYR A 291 -14.26 4.69 -6.14
C TYR A 291 -15.21 3.84 -7.00
N SER A 292 -16.05 3.07 -6.36
CA SER A 292 -17.07 2.24 -6.99
C SER A 292 -18.38 2.35 -6.23
N LYS A 293 -19.48 2.41 -6.98
CA LYS A 293 -20.83 2.38 -6.43
C LYS A 293 -21.18 0.95 -6.05
N ILE A 294 -21.47 0.71 -4.78
CA ILE A 294 -21.88 -0.62 -4.29
C ILE A 294 -23.41 -0.71 -4.23
N THR A 295 -24.06 0.33 -3.72
CA THR A 295 -25.52 0.49 -3.71
C THR A 295 -25.90 1.93 -4.07
N GLU A 296 -27.19 2.26 -4.14
CA GLU A 296 -27.65 3.63 -4.37
C GLU A 296 -27.17 4.66 -3.31
N GLN A 297 -26.85 4.17 -2.11
CA GLN A 297 -26.42 5.00 -0.98
C GLN A 297 -24.98 4.73 -0.54
N ILE A 298 -24.33 3.64 -0.96
CA ILE A 298 -23.00 3.24 -0.47
C ILE A 298 -21.99 3.22 -1.61
N TYR A 299 -20.90 3.96 -1.41
CA TYR A 299 -19.74 4.01 -2.29
C TYR A 299 -18.50 3.58 -1.50
N VAL A 300 -17.58 2.88 -2.15
CA VAL A 300 -16.31 2.43 -1.56
C VAL A 300 -15.16 2.88 -2.44
N GLY A 301 -14.07 3.35 -1.84
CA GLY A 301 -12.91 3.78 -2.61
C GLY A 301 -11.64 4.01 -1.82
N SER A 302 -10.63 4.50 -2.53
CA SER A 302 -9.36 4.98 -2.02
C SER A 302 -9.50 6.37 -1.39
N CYS A 303 -8.45 6.82 -0.72
CA CYS A 303 -8.48 8.07 0.01
C CYS A 303 -8.72 9.30 -0.88
N ILE A 304 -9.41 10.28 -0.30
CA ILE A 304 -9.56 11.63 -0.83
C ILE A 304 -8.19 12.32 -0.75
N GLN A 305 -7.69 12.87 -1.86
CA GLN A 305 -6.34 13.42 -1.93
C GLN A 305 -6.33 14.95 -1.94
N THR A 306 -7.33 15.55 -2.60
CA THR A 306 -7.42 16.99 -2.86
C THR A 306 -8.82 17.55 -2.63
N GLU A 307 -8.94 18.88 -2.51
CA GLU A 307 -10.24 19.57 -2.40
C GLU A 307 -11.14 19.33 -3.64
N LYS A 308 -10.54 19.14 -4.81
CA LYS A 308 -11.27 18.80 -6.05
C LYS A 308 -11.96 17.44 -5.96
N ASP A 309 -11.36 16.50 -5.24
CA ASP A 309 -11.98 15.19 -5.00
C ASP A 309 -13.25 15.37 -4.14
N VAL A 310 -13.20 16.23 -3.13
CA VAL A 310 -14.37 16.56 -2.29
C VAL A 310 -15.49 17.20 -3.11
N GLN A 311 -15.16 18.16 -3.97
CA GLN A 311 -16.13 18.77 -4.91
C GLN A 311 -16.74 17.72 -5.83
N THR A 312 -15.93 16.80 -6.37
CA THR A 312 -16.42 15.71 -7.22
C THR A 312 -17.37 14.79 -6.46
N LEU A 313 -17.06 14.43 -5.21
CA LEU A 313 -17.94 13.62 -4.37
C LEU A 313 -19.26 14.33 -4.08
N SER A 314 -19.24 15.64 -3.80
CA SER A 314 -20.43 16.46 -3.58
C SER A 314 -21.28 16.57 -4.85
N ASP A 315 -20.74 17.15 -5.92
CA ASP A 315 -21.53 17.68 -7.01
C ASP A 315 -21.87 16.61 -8.06
N VAL A 316 -20.92 15.71 -8.34
CA VAL A 316 -21.08 14.67 -9.36
C VAL A 316 -21.73 13.43 -8.77
N VAL A 317 -21.26 13.00 -7.59
CA VAL A 317 -21.73 11.74 -6.97
C VAL A 317 -22.91 11.97 -6.02
N GLY A 318 -23.04 13.17 -5.45
CA GLY A 318 -24.09 13.49 -4.47
C GLY A 318 -23.81 12.90 -3.09
N ILE A 319 -22.54 12.69 -2.72
CA ILE A 319 -22.15 12.21 -1.39
C ILE A 319 -22.49 13.30 -0.36
N THR A 320 -23.07 12.86 0.75
CA THR A 320 -23.48 13.73 1.86
C THR A 320 -22.83 13.34 3.18
N ALA A 321 -22.16 12.18 3.24
CA ALA A 321 -21.32 11.79 4.36
C ALA A 321 -20.11 10.96 3.90
N VAL A 322 -18.98 11.10 4.58
CA VAL A 322 -17.77 10.31 4.36
C VAL A 322 -17.42 9.58 5.65
N LEU A 323 -17.18 8.28 5.55
CA LEU A 323 -16.67 7.46 6.64
C LEU A 323 -15.21 7.08 6.33
N ASN A 324 -14.27 7.73 7.02
CA ASN A 324 -12.84 7.59 6.78
C ASN A 324 -12.17 6.73 7.85
N PHE A 325 -11.52 5.65 7.42
CA PHE A 325 -10.79 4.73 8.29
C PHE A 325 -9.27 4.98 8.36
N GLN A 326 -8.77 6.04 7.73
CA GLN A 326 -7.35 6.40 7.81
C GLN A 326 -7.01 7.07 9.14
N SER A 327 -5.83 6.75 9.66
CA SER A 327 -5.17 7.52 10.73
C SER A 327 -4.57 8.83 10.20
N GLU A 328 -4.29 9.76 11.10
CA GLU A 328 -3.62 11.02 10.76
C GLU A 328 -2.22 10.78 10.19
N SER A 329 -1.48 9.82 10.77
CA SER A 329 -0.16 9.42 10.27
C SER A 329 -0.21 8.87 8.85
N GLU A 330 -1.24 8.10 8.49
CA GLU A 330 -1.39 7.60 7.12
C GLU A 330 -1.62 8.75 6.14
N ARG A 331 -2.50 9.69 6.46
CA ARG A 331 -2.75 10.87 5.60
C ARG A 331 -1.49 11.69 5.39
N ALA A 332 -0.75 11.97 6.47
CA ALA A 332 0.51 12.70 6.42
C ALA A 332 1.57 11.99 5.56
N ASN A 333 1.67 10.66 5.66
CA ASN A 333 2.62 9.87 4.86
C ASN A 333 2.34 9.95 3.35
N TRP A 334 1.08 10.11 2.96
CA TRP A 334 0.67 10.30 1.56
C TRP A 334 0.63 11.77 1.13
N GLY A 335 1.06 12.70 1.99
CA GLY A 335 1.06 14.13 1.70
C GLY A 335 -0.35 14.74 1.62
N ILE A 336 -1.35 14.11 2.22
CA ILE A 336 -2.74 14.58 2.23
C ILE A 336 -2.91 15.62 3.34
N ASN A 337 -3.38 16.81 2.98
CA ASN A 337 -3.67 17.86 3.96
C ASN A 337 -5.06 17.64 4.58
N SER A 338 -5.10 17.02 5.76
CA SER A 338 -6.34 16.72 6.48
C SER A 338 -7.20 17.96 6.78
N GLU A 339 -6.60 19.11 7.10
CA GLU A 339 -7.34 20.34 7.43
C GLU A 339 -8.09 20.86 6.21
N SER A 340 -7.38 21.01 5.09
CA SER A 340 -7.95 21.44 3.80
C SER A 340 -9.09 20.51 3.34
N ILE A 341 -8.94 19.18 3.47
CA ILE A 341 -10.00 18.23 3.11
C ILE A 341 -11.21 18.36 4.04
N ASN A 342 -11.01 18.54 5.34
CA ASN A 342 -12.11 18.70 6.29
C ASN A 342 -12.87 20.02 6.05
N ASP A 343 -12.14 21.12 5.80
CA ASP A 343 -12.72 22.42 5.49
C ASP A 343 -13.53 22.37 4.19
N ALA A 344 -12.98 21.72 3.15
CA ALA A 344 -13.70 21.49 1.91
C ALA A 344 -14.96 20.64 2.12
N CYS A 345 -14.91 19.60 2.97
CA CYS A 345 -16.10 18.80 3.30
C CYS A 345 -17.16 19.67 3.98
N CYS A 346 -16.77 20.50 4.95
CA CYS A 346 -17.68 21.42 5.64
C CYS A 346 -18.34 22.41 4.66
N GLN A 347 -17.57 22.99 3.75
CA GLN A 347 -18.08 23.91 2.72
C GLN A 347 -19.07 23.26 1.76
N ASN A 348 -18.87 21.97 1.45
CA ASN A 348 -19.74 21.20 0.56
C ASN A 348 -20.85 20.44 1.31
N ASN A 349 -21.10 20.76 2.59
CA ASN A 349 -22.11 20.08 3.44
C ASN A 349 -21.94 18.55 3.53
N ILE A 350 -20.71 18.06 3.43
CA ILE A 350 -20.36 16.66 3.60
C ILE A 350 -20.01 16.41 5.06
N LEU A 351 -20.74 15.51 5.71
CA LEU A 351 -20.41 15.05 7.06
C LEU A 351 -19.21 14.10 7.02
N MET A 352 -18.03 14.56 7.43
CA MET A 352 -16.82 13.75 7.54
C MET A 352 -16.72 13.08 8.92
N VAL A 353 -16.67 11.74 8.95
CA VAL A 353 -16.50 10.94 10.16
C VAL A 353 -15.20 10.16 10.09
N ASN A 354 -14.24 10.54 10.93
CA ASN A 354 -12.95 9.87 11.04
C ASN A 354 -12.99 8.80 12.16
N TYR A 355 -12.79 7.53 11.80
CA TYR A 355 -12.68 6.43 12.74
C TYR A 355 -11.53 5.50 12.34
N PRO A 356 -10.29 5.78 12.77
CA PRO A 356 -9.11 5.13 12.23
C PRO A 356 -9.05 3.64 12.57
N ILE A 357 -8.80 2.81 11.56
CA ILE A 357 -8.49 1.38 11.68
C ILE A 357 -7.06 1.18 11.17
N ARG A 358 -6.22 0.52 11.96
CA ARG A 358 -4.81 0.28 11.60
C ARG A 358 -4.72 -0.54 10.31
N GLU A 359 -3.82 -0.12 9.43
CA GLU A 359 -3.57 -0.81 8.16
C GLU A 359 -2.84 -2.15 8.42
N VAL A 360 -3.25 -3.21 7.71
CA VAL A 360 -2.68 -4.57 7.84
C VAL A 360 -2.81 -5.18 9.25
N ASP A 361 -3.75 -4.69 10.07
CA ASP A 361 -4.02 -5.23 11.41
C ASP A 361 -5.41 -5.86 11.49
N SER A 362 -5.47 -7.16 11.20
CA SER A 362 -6.70 -7.97 11.25
C SER A 362 -7.42 -7.91 12.61
N LEU A 363 -6.66 -7.77 13.71
CA LEU A 363 -7.20 -7.76 15.05
C LEU A 363 -7.84 -6.40 15.38
N ASP A 364 -7.19 -5.30 14.99
CA ASP A 364 -7.78 -3.96 15.11
C ASP A 364 -9.03 -3.83 14.24
N LEU A 365 -9.00 -4.36 13.01
CA LEU A 365 -10.16 -4.42 12.12
C LEU A 365 -11.31 -5.21 12.76
N ARG A 366 -11.07 -6.45 13.21
CA ARG A 366 -12.06 -7.29 13.90
C ARG A 366 -12.73 -6.55 15.06
N LYS A 367 -11.95 -5.91 15.93
CA LYS A 367 -12.45 -5.20 17.11
C LYS A 367 -13.32 -3.98 16.76
N LYS A 368 -12.98 -3.29 15.67
CA LYS A 368 -13.61 -2.02 15.27
C LYS A 368 -14.79 -2.17 14.33
N LEU A 369 -14.85 -3.25 13.55
CA LEU A 369 -15.92 -3.51 12.59
C LEU A 369 -17.34 -3.37 13.18
N PRO A 370 -17.67 -3.92 14.36
CA PRO A 370 -18.99 -3.74 14.99
C PRO A 370 -19.43 -2.28 15.10
N PHE A 371 -18.54 -1.40 15.55
CA PHE A 371 -18.83 0.01 15.70
C PHE A 371 -18.96 0.70 14.34
N CYS A 372 -18.08 0.39 13.39
CA CYS A 372 -18.13 0.95 12.03
C CYS A 372 -19.43 0.61 11.31
N VAL A 373 -19.88 -0.64 11.39
CA VAL A 373 -21.14 -1.09 10.80
C VAL A 373 -22.33 -0.41 11.48
N GLY A 374 -22.28 -0.25 12.81
CA GLY A 374 -23.29 0.49 13.55
C GLY A 374 -23.39 1.96 13.12
N LEU A 375 -22.26 2.63 12.91
CA LEU A 375 -22.18 3.99 12.41
C LEU A 375 -22.72 4.11 10.97
N LEU A 376 -22.31 3.20 10.09
CA LEU A 376 -22.80 3.12 8.71
C LEU A 376 -24.33 2.96 8.66
N LEU A 377 -24.88 2.06 9.47
CA LEU A 377 -26.33 1.88 9.60
C LEU A 377 -27.03 3.18 10.05
N ARG A 378 -26.50 3.91 11.04
CA ARG A 378 -27.13 5.16 11.50
C ARG A 378 -27.13 6.23 10.43
N LEU A 379 -26.03 6.37 9.69
CA LEU A 379 -25.94 7.32 8.58
C LEU A 379 -26.95 6.97 7.48
N LEU A 380 -27.07 5.69 7.10
CA LEU A 380 -28.04 5.23 6.11
C LEU A 380 -29.49 5.47 6.55
N ARG A 381 -29.82 5.28 7.83
CA ARG A 381 -31.16 5.57 8.37
C ARG A 381 -31.51 7.06 8.36
N LYS A 382 -30.51 7.94 8.35
CA LYS A 382 -30.68 9.39 8.14
C LYS A 382 -30.71 9.78 6.66
N ASN A 383 -30.77 8.79 5.76
CA ASN A 383 -30.81 8.97 4.31
C ASN A 383 -29.56 9.65 3.72
N PHE A 384 -28.41 9.52 4.38
CA PHE A 384 -27.14 9.95 3.80
C PHE A 384 -26.73 9.02 2.65
N ARG A 385 -26.12 9.61 1.63
CA ARG A 385 -25.32 8.90 0.62
C ARG A 385 -23.87 8.96 1.07
N ILE A 386 -23.28 7.78 1.27
CA ILE A 386 -22.08 7.59 2.08
C ILE A 386 -20.94 7.09 1.22
N PHE A 387 -19.79 7.76 1.34
CA PHE A 387 -18.52 7.28 0.80
C PHE A 387 -17.67 6.67 1.93
N VAL A 388 -17.40 5.37 1.86
CA VAL A 388 -16.58 4.64 2.83
C VAL A 388 -15.17 4.49 2.27
N THR A 389 -14.19 5.06 2.95
CA THR A 389 -12.82 5.16 2.43
C THR A 389 -11.77 4.69 3.43
N CYS A 390 -10.68 4.13 2.90
CA CYS A 390 -9.42 3.95 3.60
C CYS A 390 -8.28 4.43 2.68
N THR A 391 -7.02 4.05 2.91
CA THR A 391 -5.91 4.48 2.05
C THR A 391 -6.09 3.97 0.61
N THR A 392 -6.14 2.65 0.44
CA THR A 392 -6.15 2.03 -0.90
C THR A 392 -7.55 1.71 -1.42
N GLY A 393 -8.54 1.60 -0.54
CA GLY A 393 -9.87 1.07 -0.87
C GLY A 393 -9.94 -0.45 -0.93
N PHE A 394 -8.86 -1.19 -0.67
CA PHE A 394 -8.83 -2.64 -0.96
C PHE A 394 -9.19 -3.54 0.23
N ASP A 395 -9.14 -3.04 1.46
CA ASP A 395 -9.29 -3.89 2.65
C ASP A 395 -10.30 -3.34 3.67
N ARG A 396 -9.89 -2.36 4.49
CA ARG A 396 -10.70 -1.82 5.60
C ARG A 396 -12.09 -1.30 5.19
N SER A 397 -12.17 -0.50 4.11
CA SER A 397 -13.43 0.07 3.63
C SER A 397 -14.38 -1.00 3.06
N PRO A 398 -13.99 -1.88 2.13
CA PRO A 398 -14.86 -2.95 1.67
C PRO A 398 -15.20 -3.96 2.78
N ALA A 399 -14.29 -4.23 3.73
CA ALA A 399 -14.58 -5.11 4.86
C ALA A 399 -15.77 -4.59 5.70
N CYS A 400 -15.83 -3.29 5.97
CA CYS A 400 -16.96 -2.67 6.67
C CYS A 400 -18.27 -2.81 5.89
N VAL A 401 -18.25 -2.62 4.57
CA VAL A 401 -19.46 -2.72 3.73
C VAL A 401 -19.94 -4.17 3.63
N ILE A 402 -19.02 -5.13 3.48
CA ILE A 402 -19.35 -6.57 3.49
C ILE A 402 -19.94 -6.97 4.84
N ALA A 403 -19.34 -6.53 5.95
CA ALA A 403 -19.87 -6.78 7.28
C ALA A 403 -21.27 -6.18 7.46
N TYR A 404 -21.54 -4.98 6.93
CA TYR A 404 -22.88 -4.38 6.95
C TYR A 404 -23.90 -5.22 6.18
N LEU A 405 -23.59 -5.64 4.95
CA LEU A 405 -24.47 -6.49 4.16
C LEU A 405 -24.73 -7.83 4.87
N HIS A 406 -23.69 -8.39 5.49
CA HIS A 406 -23.80 -9.66 6.19
C HIS A 406 -24.63 -9.56 7.49
N TRP A 407 -24.38 -8.54 8.32
CA TRP A 407 -24.96 -8.45 9.67
C TRP A 407 -26.33 -7.76 9.71
N ILE A 408 -26.59 -6.82 8.79
CA ILE A 408 -27.79 -5.97 8.81
C ILE A 408 -28.77 -6.35 7.72
N GLN A 409 -28.29 -6.67 6.52
CA GLN A 409 -29.11 -7.03 5.35
C GLN A 409 -29.33 -8.55 5.22
N ASP A 410 -28.94 -9.33 6.23
CA ASP A 410 -29.09 -10.80 6.29
C ASP A 410 -28.56 -11.54 5.05
N THR A 411 -27.51 -11.01 4.43
CA THR A 411 -26.87 -11.66 3.28
C THR A 411 -25.84 -12.67 3.76
N ALA A 412 -25.76 -13.84 3.14
CA ALA A 412 -24.71 -14.81 3.44
C ALA A 412 -23.32 -14.18 3.18
N LEU A 413 -22.35 -14.40 4.09
CA LEU A 413 -21.04 -13.74 4.02
C LEU A 413 -20.35 -13.91 2.66
N HIS A 414 -20.35 -15.13 2.12
CA HIS A 414 -19.78 -15.41 0.79
C HIS A 414 -20.48 -14.60 -0.32
N ALA A 415 -21.81 -14.48 -0.26
CA ALA A 415 -22.56 -13.72 -1.25
C ALA A 415 -22.27 -12.22 -1.13
N ALA A 416 -22.24 -11.67 0.09
CA ALA A 416 -21.88 -10.28 0.35
C ALA A 416 -20.44 -9.97 -0.11
N HIS A 417 -19.50 -10.86 0.19
CA HIS A 417 -18.11 -10.74 -0.24
C HIS A 417 -18.01 -10.71 -1.77
N ASN A 418 -18.60 -11.70 -2.45
CA ASN A 418 -18.57 -11.77 -3.91
C ASN A 418 -19.25 -10.58 -4.59
N PHE A 419 -20.35 -10.10 -4.01
CA PHE A 419 -21.06 -8.93 -4.51
C PHE A 419 -20.16 -7.68 -4.49
N VAL A 420 -19.51 -7.40 -3.36
CA VAL A 420 -18.61 -6.25 -3.24
C VAL A 420 -17.36 -6.41 -4.10
N THR A 421 -16.70 -7.57 -4.06
CA THR A 421 -15.49 -7.81 -4.88
C THR A 421 -15.77 -7.86 -6.38
N GLY A 422 -17.01 -8.16 -6.78
CA GLY A 422 -17.45 -8.12 -8.17
C GLY A 422 -17.67 -6.71 -8.70
N LEU A 423 -18.00 -5.75 -7.83
CA LEU A 423 -18.22 -4.35 -8.18
C LEU A 423 -16.99 -3.47 -7.94
N HIS A 424 -16.18 -3.81 -6.93
CA HIS A 424 -14.99 -3.08 -6.54
C HIS A 424 -13.81 -4.05 -6.42
N SER A 425 -12.71 -3.76 -7.13
CA SER A 425 -11.54 -4.63 -7.12
C SER A 425 -10.81 -4.53 -5.78
N CYS A 426 -11.12 -5.45 -4.86
CA CYS A 426 -10.61 -5.42 -3.49
C CYS A 426 -10.33 -6.83 -2.92
N ARG A 427 -9.60 -6.90 -1.80
CA ARG A 427 -9.27 -8.12 -1.04
C ARG A 427 -9.43 -7.88 0.47
N PRO A 428 -10.67 -7.71 0.93
CA PRO A 428 -10.95 -7.48 2.34
C PRO A 428 -10.60 -8.69 3.19
N ASP A 429 -10.12 -8.45 4.41
CA ASP A 429 -9.84 -9.49 5.38
C ASP A 429 -11.13 -10.20 5.84
N ARG A 430 -11.49 -11.25 5.09
CA ARG A 430 -12.64 -12.10 5.38
C ARG A 430 -12.52 -12.80 6.72
N ALA A 431 -11.31 -13.14 7.17
CA ALA A 431 -11.10 -13.77 8.46
C ALA A 431 -11.46 -12.83 9.61
N ALA A 432 -11.11 -11.55 9.51
CA ALA A 432 -11.50 -10.54 10.48
C ALA A 432 -13.03 -10.37 10.57
N ILE A 433 -13.73 -10.36 9.43
CA ILE A 433 -15.20 -10.26 9.39
C ILE A 433 -15.83 -11.49 10.06
N VAL A 434 -15.39 -12.68 9.69
CA VAL A 434 -15.86 -13.96 10.26
C VAL A 434 -15.74 -13.92 11.78
N TRP A 435 -14.57 -13.57 12.30
CA TRP A 435 -14.35 -13.49 13.75
C TRP A 435 -15.21 -12.43 14.43
N ALA A 436 -15.36 -11.25 13.83
CA ALA A 436 -16.23 -10.21 14.35
C ALA A 436 -17.70 -10.65 14.39
N THR A 437 -18.16 -11.46 13.42
CA THR A 437 -19.50 -12.08 13.45
C THR A 437 -19.66 -12.97 14.69
N TRP A 438 -18.68 -13.81 14.99
CA TRP A 438 -18.75 -14.69 16.17
C TRP A 438 -18.63 -13.93 17.48
N ASP A 439 -17.83 -12.86 17.53
CA ASP A 439 -17.80 -11.96 18.68
C ASP A 439 -19.18 -11.39 18.98
N LEU A 440 -19.91 -10.94 17.94
CA LEU A 440 -21.25 -10.39 18.08
C LEU A 440 -22.26 -11.42 18.61
N ILE A 441 -22.24 -12.63 18.06
CA ILE A 441 -23.13 -13.72 18.51
C ILE A 441 -22.81 -14.08 19.96
N ALA A 442 -21.52 -14.23 20.28
CA ALA A 442 -21.04 -14.54 21.62
C ALA A 442 -21.41 -13.48 22.68
N MET A 443 -21.61 -12.21 22.29
CA MET A 443 -22.06 -11.14 23.19
C MET A 443 -23.55 -11.25 23.56
N VAL A 444 -24.34 -12.06 22.86
CA VAL A 444 -25.80 -12.12 23.04
C VAL A 444 -26.28 -13.50 23.52
N GLU A 445 -25.49 -14.55 23.30
CA GLU A 445 -25.81 -15.95 23.66
C GLU A 445 -26.20 -16.24 25.12
N ASN A 446 -26.09 -15.30 26.07
CA ASN A 446 -26.45 -15.53 27.48
C ASN A 446 -27.17 -14.33 28.15
N GLU A 447 -27.79 -13.41 27.38
CA GLU A 447 -28.48 -12.20 27.89
C GLU A 447 -27.59 -11.21 28.71
N ARG A 448 -26.31 -11.54 28.90
CA ARG A 448 -25.31 -10.68 29.54
C ARG A 448 -24.58 -9.88 28.48
N HIS A 449 -24.97 -8.62 28.33
CA HIS A 449 -24.38 -7.69 27.36
C HIS A 449 -23.17 -6.91 27.91
N ASP A 450 -22.93 -7.01 29.21
CA ASP A 450 -21.93 -6.20 29.91
C ASP A 450 -20.63 -7.02 30.09
N GLY A 451 -19.88 -7.17 29.01
CA GLY A 451 -18.57 -7.84 29.04
C GLY A 451 -17.96 -8.07 27.65
N PRO A 452 -16.65 -8.31 27.55
CA PRO A 452 -16.01 -8.67 26.29
C PRO A 452 -16.50 -10.04 25.79
N PRO A 453 -16.52 -10.29 24.46
CA PRO A 453 -17.00 -11.54 23.89
C PRO A 453 -16.22 -12.73 24.44
N THR A 454 -16.95 -13.81 24.76
CA THR A 454 -16.38 -15.08 25.21
C THR A 454 -16.80 -16.18 24.26
N HIS A 455 -15.88 -17.06 23.87
CA HIS A 455 -16.15 -18.15 22.93
C HIS A 455 -16.21 -19.46 23.68
N ALA A 456 -17.14 -20.34 23.31
CA ALA A 456 -17.17 -21.71 23.81
C ALA A 456 -15.93 -22.47 23.32
N VAL A 457 -15.21 -23.06 24.27
CA VAL A 457 -13.98 -23.82 24.06
C VAL A 457 -14.16 -25.18 24.73
N ASN A 458 -14.04 -26.24 23.93
CA ASN A 458 -14.10 -27.60 24.43
C ASN A 458 -12.69 -28.13 24.67
N PHE A 459 -12.35 -28.34 25.93
CA PHE A 459 -11.11 -28.97 26.36
C PHE A 459 -11.34 -30.48 26.41
N VAL A 460 -10.58 -31.22 25.61
CA VAL A 460 -10.75 -32.67 25.48
C VAL A 460 -9.51 -33.38 26.00
N TRP A 461 -9.73 -34.31 26.92
CA TRP A 461 -8.74 -35.31 27.31
C TRP A 461 -9.18 -36.67 26.77
N SER A 462 -8.27 -37.40 26.11
CA SER A 462 -8.57 -38.71 25.52
C SER A 462 -7.57 -39.81 25.87
N ASN A 463 -6.56 -39.51 26.69
CA ASN A 463 -5.40 -40.38 26.86
C ASN A 463 -5.54 -41.27 28.10
N GLY A 464 -6.01 -42.51 27.89
CA GLY A 464 -5.87 -43.61 28.85
C GLY A 464 -6.73 -43.56 30.12
N CYS A 465 -7.65 -42.60 30.23
CA CYS A 465 -8.61 -42.55 31.34
C CYS A 465 -9.73 -43.58 31.17
N ARG A 466 -10.29 -44.02 32.29
CA ARG A 466 -11.42 -44.96 32.38
C ARG A 466 -12.63 -44.28 33.00
N GLU A 467 -13.79 -44.89 32.82
CA GLU A 467 -14.99 -44.50 33.56
C GLU A 467 -14.72 -44.63 35.07
N GLY A 468 -14.96 -43.54 35.82
CA GLY A 468 -14.65 -43.45 37.24
C GLY A 468 -13.39 -42.65 37.60
N ASP A 469 -12.53 -42.32 36.62
CA ASP A 469 -11.40 -41.41 36.86
C ASP A 469 -11.89 -39.98 37.12
N GLU A 470 -11.23 -39.29 38.05
CA GLU A 470 -11.46 -37.87 38.29
C GLU A 470 -10.56 -37.02 37.40
N VAL A 471 -11.15 -36.39 36.40
CA VAL A 471 -10.46 -35.49 35.48
C VAL A 471 -10.92 -34.07 35.73
N PHE A 472 -9.97 -33.19 36.04
CA PHE A 472 -10.20 -31.76 36.16
C PHE A 472 -9.33 -30.97 35.18
N LEU A 473 -9.79 -29.78 34.84
CA LEU A 473 -9.10 -28.80 34.01
C LEU A 473 -8.68 -27.61 34.88
N VAL A 474 -7.44 -27.16 34.73
CA VAL A 474 -6.88 -26.00 35.43
C VAL A 474 -6.06 -25.17 34.45
N GLY A 475 -6.07 -23.85 34.58
CA GLY A 475 -5.32 -22.98 33.67
C GLY A 475 -5.35 -21.51 34.08
N ASP A 476 -4.90 -20.65 33.17
CA ASP A 476 -4.89 -19.20 33.40
C ASP A 476 -6.29 -18.62 33.71
N PHE A 477 -7.35 -19.32 33.30
CA PHE A 477 -8.75 -18.95 33.53
C PHE A 477 -9.32 -19.45 34.87
N THR A 478 -8.54 -20.15 35.70
CA THR A 478 -9.00 -20.74 36.99
C THR A 478 -8.34 -20.08 38.20
N ASN A 479 -8.47 -18.76 38.34
CA ASN A 479 -7.99 -17.99 39.50
C ASN A 479 -6.56 -18.34 39.94
N ASN A 480 -5.57 -18.04 39.09
CA ASN A 480 -4.16 -18.42 39.30
C ASN A 480 -3.96 -19.92 39.52
N TRP A 481 -4.62 -20.75 38.70
CA TRP A 481 -4.47 -22.20 38.71
C TRP A 481 -4.93 -22.89 40.01
N LYS A 482 -5.83 -22.26 40.78
CA LYS A 482 -6.29 -22.76 42.09
C LYS A 482 -7.67 -23.42 42.07
N GLU A 483 -8.50 -23.12 41.07
CA GLU A 483 -9.90 -23.53 41.03
C GLU A 483 -10.18 -24.53 39.91
N PRO A 484 -9.89 -25.83 40.12
CA PRO A 484 -10.02 -26.85 39.08
C PRO A 484 -11.48 -27.07 38.67
N ILE A 485 -11.70 -27.23 37.36
CA ILE A 485 -13.02 -27.42 36.75
C ILE A 485 -13.20 -28.88 36.39
N LYS A 486 -14.24 -29.54 36.91
CA LYS A 486 -14.48 -30.96 36.66
C LYS A 486 -14.88 -31.21 35.21
N ALA A 487 -14.19 -32.13 34.54
CA ALA A 487 -14.52 -32.58 33.20
C ALA A 487 -15.60 -33.67 33.25
N VAL A 488 -16.45 -33.70 32.22
CA VAL A 488 -17.54 -34.67 32.06
C VAL A 488 -17.04 -35.85 31.21
N HIS A 489 -17.26 -37.07 31.68
CA HIS A 489 -16.98 -38.28 30.89
C HIS A 489 -17.96 -38.41 29.73
N LYS A 490 -17.45 -38.61 28.51
CA LYS A 490 -18.24 -38.70 27.27
C LYS A 490 -18.23 -40.11 26.66
N GLY A 491 -17.83 -41.12 27.44
CA GLY A 491 -17.68 -42.50 27.00
C GLY A 491 -16.27 -42.84 26.50
N GLY A 492 -15.90 -44.11 26.58
CA GLY A 492 -14.54 -44.58 26.29
C GLY A 492 -13.50 -43.92 27.20
N SER A 493 -12.39 -43.45 26.62
CA SER A 493 -11.33 -42.72 27.35
C SER A 493 -11.49 -41.20 27.33
N LYS A 494 -12.65 -40.69 26.90
CA LYS A 494 -12.84 -39.28 26.56
C LYS A 494 -13.51 -38.50 27.70
N PHE A 495 -12.88 -37.40 28.11
CA PHE A 495 -13.38 -36.43 29.06
C PHE A 495 -13.40 -35.05 28.42
N GLU A 496 -14.44 -34.27 28.67
CA GLU A 496 -14.63 -32.94 28.10
C GLU A 496 -14.98 -31.92 29.18
N ALA A 497 -14.32 -30.77 29.14
CA ALA A 497 -14.69 -29.59 29.90
C ALA A 497 -14.98 -28.45 28.92
N GLU A 498 -16.20 -27.94 28.95
CA GLU A 498 -16.62 -26.80 28.13
C GLU A 498 -16.48 -25.51 28.94
N LEU A 499 -15.77 -24.52 28.39
CA LEU A 499 -15.58 -23.22 29.01
C LEU A 499 -15.71 -22.08 28.03
N ARG A 500 -16.18 -20.94 28.53
CA ARG A 500 -16.23 -19.71 27.76
C ARG A 500 -15.02 -18.84 28.07
N LEU A 501 -14.16 -18.62 27.07
CA LEU A 501 -12.93 -17.86 27.21
C LEU A 501 -12.94 -16.60 26.36
N ARG A 502 -12.33 -15.52 26.87
CA ARG A 502 -12.11 -14.30 26.09
C ARG A 502 -11.07 -14.55 25.00
N HIS A 503 -10.94 -13.63 24.06
CA HIS A 503 -9.82 -13.66 23.12
C HIS A 503 -8.49 -13.61 23.88
N GLY A 504 -7.57 -14.51 23.54
CA GLY A 504 -6.27 -14.58 24.19
C GLY A 504 -5.60 -15.94 24.07
N LYS A 505 -4.36 -15.99 24.54
CA LYS A 505 -3.60 -17.22 24.75
C LYS A 505 -3.77 -17.65 26.20
N TYR A 506 -4.08 -18.92 26.41
CA TYR A 506 -4.24 -19.50 27.74
C TYR A 506 -3.40 -20.76 27.84
N ASN A 507 -2.61 -20.83 28.90
CA ASN A 507 -1.92 -22.04 29.32
C ASN A 507 -2.85 -22.83 30.24
N TYR A 508 -2.83 -24.17 30.12
CA TYR A 508 -3.66 -25.06 30.92
C TYR A 508 -3.03 -26.45 31.10
N LYS A 509 -3.56 -27.21 32.07
CA LYS A 509 -3.26 -28.62 32.34
C LYS A 509 -4.52 -29.36 32.76
N PHE A 510 -4.44 -30.68 32.71
CA PHE A 510 -5.42 -31.56 33.32
C PHE A 510 -4.89 -32.10 34.65
N ILE A 511 -5.77 -32.28 35.63
CA ILE A 511 -5.49 -33.00 36.87
C ILE A 511 -6.25 -34.32 36.77
N ILE A 512 -5.53 -35.43 36.71
CA ILE A 512 -6.11 -36.77 36.56
C ILE A 512 -5.75 -37.56 37.80
N ASN A 513 -6.77 -37.91 38.60
CA ASN A 513 -6.60 -38.60 39.89
C ASN A 513 -5.53 -37.92 40.77
N GLY A 514 -5.59 -36.60 40.87
CA GLY A 514 -4.64 -35.77 41.65
C GLY A 514 -3.30 -35.47 40.98
N GLN A 515 -3.00 -36.05 39.81
CA GLN A 515 -1.75 -35.80 39.10
C GLN A 515 -1.89 -34.77 37.99
N TRP A 516 -1.03 -33.76 37.99
CA TRP A 516 -0.97 -32.73 36.97
C TRP A 516 -0.33 -33.29 35.69
N ARG A 517 -1.08 -33.24 34.60
CA ARG A 517 -0.66 -33.78 33.30
C ARG A 517 -0.96 -32.77 32.19
N HIS A 518 -0.08 -32.77 31.19
CA HIS A 518 -0.37 -32.15 29.90
C HIS A 518 -0.65 -33.27 28.90
N SER A 519 -1.41 -32.97 27.86
CA SER A 519 -1.63 -33.89 26.75
C SER A 519 -0.51 -33.73 25.72
N PRO A 520 0.26 -34.78 25.41
CA PRO A 520 1.27 -34.73 24.35
C PRO A 520 0.66 -34.60 22.95
N ALA A 521 -0.67 -34.81 22.81
CA ALA A 521 -1.39 -34.70 21.55
C ALA A 521 -1.93 -33.29 21.28
N LEU A 522 -1.78 -32.35 22.22
CA LEU A 522 -2.26 -30.97 22.10
C LEU A 522 -1.06 -30.01 22.12
N PRO A 523 -1.17 -28.81 21.50
CA PRO A 523 -0.12 -27.80 21.56
C PRO A 523 0.32 -27.53 23.00
N ALA A 524 1.62 -27.37 23.20
CA ALA A 524 2.20 -27.13 24.51
C ALA A 524 3.41 -26.20 24.40
N GLU A 525 3.66 -25.47 25.46
CA GLU A 525 4.83 -24.60 25.60
C GLU A 525 5.46 -24.85 26.96
N SER A 526 6.78 -24.66 27.03
CA SER A 526 7.55 -24.74 28.27
C SER A 526 7.71 -23.35 28.87
N ASP A 527 7.46 -23.22 30.18
CA ASP A 527 7.78 -22.01 30.92
C ASP A 527 9.28 -21.91 31.25
N GLU A 528 9.71 -20.77 31.80
CA GLU A 528 11.10 -20.49 32.19
C GLU A 528 11.62 -21.45 33.28
N CYS A 529 10.73 -22.12 34.00
CA CYS A 529 11.04 -23.10 35.03
C CYS A 529 11.04 -24.55 34.49
N GLY A 530 10.83 -24.74 33.18
CA GLY A 530 10.83 -26.05 32.52
C GLY A 530 9.53 -26.84 32.63
N ASN A 531 8.45 -26.25 33.15
CA ASN A 531 7.14 -26.92 33.17
C ASN A 531 6.49 -26.82 31.79
N VAL A 532 6.08 -27.97 31.27
CA VAL A 532 5.33 -28.06 30.01
C VAL A 532 3.84 -27.92 30.31
N ASN A 533 3.19 -26.92 29.72
CA ASN A 533 1.75 -26.66 29.81
C ASN A 533 1.11 -26.75 28.42
N ASN A 534 -0.12 -27.24 28.31
CA ASN A 534 -0.84 -27.12 27.05
C ASN A 534 -1.24 -25.66 26.81
N VAL A 535 -1.35 -25.29 25.53
CA VAL A 535 -1.67 -23.93 25.10
C VAL A 535 -2.90 -23.97 24.21
N ILE A 536 -3.84 -23.06 24.47
CA ILE A 536 -4.97 -22.79 23.60
C ILE A 536 -5.01 -21.30 23.25
N ARG A 537 -5.33 -21.00 21.99
CA ARG A 537 -5.43 -19.64 21.49
C ARG A 537 -6.83 -19.41 20.96
N VAL A 538 -7.55 -18.49 21.61
CA VAL A 538 -8.93 -18.15 21.30
C VAL A 538 -8.93 -16.90 20.45
N GLY A 539 -9.34 -16.97 19.19
CA GLY A 539 -9.44 -15.81 18.30
C GLY A 539 -8.24 -15.49 17.41
N ASP A 540 -7.32 -16.43 17.18
CA ASP A 540 -6.25 -16.29 16.19
C ASP A 540 -6.75 -16.42 14.73
N ILE A 541 -5.92 -16.06 13.74
CA ILE A 541 -6.22 -16.00 12.29
C ILE A 541 -7.18 -17.11 11.84
N ALA A 542 -8.38 -16.74 11.34
CA ALA A 542 -9.31 -17.72 10.76
C ALA A 542 -8.70 -18.28 9.47
N ARG A 543 -8.38 -19.57 9.46
CA ARG A 543 -7.91 -20.25 8.24
C ARG A 543 -9.10 -20.60 7.36
N ILE A 544 -9.21 -19.95 6.20
CA ILE A 544 -10.24 -20.22 5.18
C ILE A 544 -9.82 -21.47 4.37
N ARG A 545 -10.06 -22.66 4.93
CA ARG A 545 -9.76 -24.01 4.37
C ARG A 545 -8.29 -24.25 3.94
N PRO A 546 -7.78 -25.49 4.05
CA PRO A 546 -6.40 -25.79 3.69
C PRO A 546 -6.25 -25.80 2.16
N SER A 547 -5.19 -25.15 1.65
CA SER A 547 -4.68 -25.45 0.32
C SER A 547 -4.28 -26.94 0.25
N PRO A 548 -4.36 -27.60 -0.92
CA PRO A 548 -4.12 -29.05 -1.02
C PRO A 548 -2.66 -29.48 -0.79
N SER A 549 -1.75 -28.56 -0.45
CA SER A 549 -0.30 -28.79 -0.48
C SER A 549 0.43 -28.32 0.76
N HIS A 550 -0.17 -28.41 1.96
CA HIS A 550 0.61 -28.48 3.18
C HIS A 550 0.02 -29.52 4.16
N LEU A 551 0.94 -30.35 4.64
CA LEU A 551 0.80 -31.57 5.42
C LEU A 551 -0.34 -31.57 6.44
N GLN A 552 -0.97 -32.74 6.53
CA GLN A 552 -1.96 -33.13 7.52
C GLN A 552 -1.55 -32.73 8.95
N ILE A 553 -2.10 -31.63 9.45
CA ILE A 553 -2.22 -31.39 10.88
C ILE A 553 -3.72 -31.31 11.16
N LYS A 554 -4.29 -32.44 11.62
CA LYS A 554 -5.62 -32.46 12.25
C LYS A 554 -5.50 -31.78 13.61
N ASP A 555 -5.41 -30.45 13.61
CA ASP A 555 -5.27 -29.65 14.84
C ASP A 555 -6.65 -29.58 15.53
N PRO A 556 -6.87 -30.19 16.71
CA PRO A 556 -8.17 -30.19 17.39
C PRO A 556 -8.38 -29.01 18.35
N THR A 557 -7.39 -28.12 18.49
CA THR A 557 -7.35 -27.07 19.55
C THR A 557 -7.35 -25.63 19.05
N VAL A 558 -7.36 -25.40 17.74
CA VAL A 558 -7.81 -24.12 17.20
C VAL A 558 -9.32 -24.17 17.27
N VAL A 559 -9.97 -23.23 17.95
CA VAL A 559 -11.39 -22.95 17.72
C VAL A 559 -11.48 -22.49 16.28
N LYS A 560 -11.65 -23.47 15.39
CA LYS A 560 -11.77 -23.25 13.96
C LYS A 560 -13.11 -22.59 13.82
N VAL A 561 -13.11 -21.29 13.62
CA VAL A 561 -14.24 -20.67 12.98
C VAL A 561 -14.25 -21.17 11.55
N ILE A 562 -14.86 -22.33 11.38
CA ILE A 562 -15.21 -22.83 10.06
C ILE A 562 -16.27 -21.86 9.58
N GLU A 563 -15.97 -21.16 8.49
CA GLU A 563 -16.99 -20.43 7.78
C GLU A 563 -18.06 -21.43 7.35
N ARG A 564 -19.13 -21.49 8.14
CA ARG A 564 -20.32 -22.27 7.90
C ARG A 564 -21.50 -21.31 7.76
N PRO A 565 -22.56 -21.71 7.04
CA PRO A 565 -23.82 -21.01 7.13
C PRO A 565 -24.25 -20.89 8.59
N LEU A 566 -24.67 -19.69 8.98
CA LEU A 566 -25.27 -19.44 10.28
C LEU A 566 -26.67 -20.07 10.32
N THR A 567 -27.08 -20.57 11.48
CA THR A 567 -28.47 -21.02 11.71
C THR A 567 -29.42 -19.81 11.69
N GLU A 568 -30.74 -20.05 11.68
CA GLU A 568 -31.72 -18.96 11.81
C GLU A 568 -31.59 -18.22 13.15
N ASP A 569 -31.41 -18.96 14.25
CA ASP A 569 -31.20 -18.37 15.57
C ASP A 569 -29.91 -17.53 15.64
N GLU A 570 -28.81 -18.02 15.06
CA GLU A 570 -27.55 -17.28 15.00
C GLU A 570 -27.66 -16.00 14.16
N ARG A 571 -28.40 -16.03 13.05
CA ARG A 571 -28.69 -14.83 12.24
C ARG A 571 -29.52 -13.82 13.01
N PHE A 572 -30.54 -14.29 13.74
CA PHE A 572 -31.34 -13.43 14.59
C PHE A 572 -30.49 -12.78 15.70
N MET A 573 -29.67 -13.58 16.42
CA MET A 573 -28.75 -13.07 17.45
C MET A 573 -27.76 -12.06 16.88
N LEU A 574 -27.17 -12.35 15.72
CA LEU A 574 -26.23 -11.46 15.04
C LEU A 574 -26.89 -10.13 14.66
N ALA A 575 -28.04 -10.16 14.02
CA ALA A 575 -28.77 -8.95 13.63
C ALA A 575 -29.19 -8.13 14.86
N PHE A 576 -29.60 -8.80 15.93
CA PHE A 576 -29.92 -8.16 17.21
C PHE A 576 -28.68 -7.49 17.84
N ALA A 577 -27.55 -8.21 17.92
CA ALA A 577 -26.28 -7.71 18.44
C ALA A 577 -25.80 -6.48 17.66
N ALA A 578 -25.74 -6.58 16.33
CA ALA A 578 -25.26 -5.53 15.45
C ALA A 578 -26.14 -4.27 15.55
N ARG A 579 -27.47 -4.43 15.62
CA ARG A 579 -28.39 -3.30 15.84
C ARG A 579 -28.21 -2.67 17.20
N ARG A 580 -28.03 -3.44 18.29
CA ARG A 580 -27.78 -2.88 19.62
C ARG A 580 -26.50 -2.05 19.67
N ILE A 581 -25.42 -2.53 19.07
CA ILE A 581 -24.17 -1.76 18.96
C ILE A 581 -24.38 -0.48 18.16
N ALA A 582 -25.14 -0.55 17.07
CA ALA A 582 -25.53 0.64 16.32
C ALA A 582 -26.22 1.65 17.24
N PHE A 583 -27.13 1.23 18.12
CA PHE A 583 -27.83 2.13 19.05
C PHE A 583 -26.95 2.65 20.21
N SER A 584 -25.93 1.91 20.66
CA SER A 584 -24.99 2.38 21.68
C SER A 584 -24.06 3.52 21.23
N VAL A 585 -23.95 3.78 19.93
CA VAL A 585 -23.20 4.92 19.40
C VAL A 585 -23.90 6.23 19.77
N CYS A 586 -23.31 7.05 20.65
CA CYS A 586 -23.96 8.29 21.10
C CYS A 586 -24.13 9.30 19.95
N PRO A 587 -25.33 9.92 19.75
CA PRO A 587 -25.58 10.84 18.63
C PRO A 587 -24.75 12.13 18.64
N ILE A 588 -24.13 12.49 19.77
CA ILE A 588 -23.67 13.86 20.05
C ILE A 588 -22.23 14.14 19.56
N LYS A 589 -21.42 13.12 19.22
CA LYS A 589 -20.02 13.31 18.79
C LYS A 589 -19.79 13.37 17.27
N LEU A 590 -20.87 13.45 16.47
CA LEU A 590 -20.78 13.48 15.00
C LEU A 590 -21.08 14.86 14.40
N ALA A 591 -21.16 15.91 15.22
CA ALA A 591 -21.13 17.27 14.69
C ALA A 591 -19.66 17.69 14.48
N PRO A 592 -19.29 18.29 13.35
CA PRO A 592 -18.03 19.01 13.28
C PRO A 592 -18.07 20.11 14.35
N LYS A 593 -16.97 20.25 15.10
CA LYS A 593 -16.76 21.44 15.93
C LYS A 593 -16.36 22.60 15.05
#